data_AF-A0A963IYE5-F1
#
_entry.id   AF-A0A963IYE5-F1
#
_cell.length_a   1.000
_cell.length_b   1.000
_cell.length_c   1.000
_cell.angle_alpha   90.00
_cell.angle_beta   90.00
_cell.angle_gamma   90.00
#
_symmetry.space_group_name_H-M   'P 1'
#
loop_
_entity.id
_entity.type
_entity.pdbx_description
1 polymer ?
#
loop_
_entity_poly.entity_id
_entity_poly.type
_entity_poly.pdbx_seq_one_letter_code
_entity_poly.pdbx_strand_id
1 'polypeptide(L)'
;FDAAVERARRYSEAGADILFVEAVTHADEIRALPQRLDKPQLMNMVIGGKTPIFSANELGSLGYGLVLYANAALQGAVAGMQKALTALRDTQRIDESAGLVATFAERQRLVRKPEWDALETKYK
;
A
#
# COMPACT_ATOMS: atom_id res chain seq x y z
N PHE A 1 10.47 -21.77 -8.09
CA PHE A 1 11.35 -20.66 -7.66
C PHE A 1 12.48 -20.39 -8.66
N ASP A 2 13.41 -21.33 -8.90
CA ASP A 2 14.60 -21.06 -9.74
C ASP A 2 14.30 -20.61 -11.17
N ALA A 3 13.29 -21.19 -11.83
CA ALA A 3 12.87 -20.74 -13.17
C ALA A 3 12.38 -19.28 -13.19
N ALA A 4 11.84 -18.76 -12.08
CA ALA A 4 11.41 -17.37 -11.98
C ALA A 4 12.61 -16.44 -11.76
N VAL A 5 13.60 -16.87 -10.96
CA VAL A 5 14.88 -16.16 -10.80
C VAL A 5 15.62 -16.07 -12.13
N GLU A 6 15.66 -17.16 -12.90
CA GLU A 6 16.32 -17.17 -14.20
C GLU A 6 15.66 -16.20 -15.20
N ARG A 7 14.32 -16.14 -15.21
CA ARG A 7 13.61 -15.12 -15.99
C ARG A 7 13.93 -13.70 -15.51
N ALA A 8 14.01 -13.48 -14.20
CA ALA A 8 14.36 -12.18 -13.65
C ALA A 8 15.77 -11.74 -14.05
N ARG A 9 16.75 -12.67 -14.12
CA ARG A 9 18.09 -12.37 -14.66
C ARG A 9 18.05 -11.94 -16.12
N ARG A 10 17.31 -12.67 -16.96
CA ARG A 10 17.16 -12.30 -18.38
C ARG A 10 16.49 -10.93 -18.55
N TYR A 11 15.54 -10.57 -17.67
CA TYR A 11 14.97 -9.22 -17.66
C TYR A 11 15.97 -8.16 -17.17
N SER A 12 16.85 -8.49 -16.22
CA SER A 12 17.97 -7.63 -15.82
C SER A 12 18.91 -7.35 -17.00
N GLU A 13 19.33 -8.39 -17.72
CA GLU A 13 20.17 -8.29 -18.92
C GLU A 13 19.50 -7.48 -20.05
N ALA A 14 18.17 -7.56 -20.14
CA ALA A 14 17.38 -6.77 -21.08
C ALA A 14 17.21 -5.29 -20.67
N GLY A 15 17.73 -4.88 -19.51
CA GLY A 15 17.76 -3.49 -19.06
C GLY A 15 16.69 -3.10 -18.04
N ALA A 16 16.06 -4.06 -17.34
CA ALA A 16 15.12 -3.72 -16.27
C ALA A 16 15.84 -3.07 -15.07
N ASP A 17 15.33 -1.93 -14.60
CA ASP A 17 15.86 -1.23 -13.41
C ASP A 17 15.41 -1.86 -12.09
N ILE A 18 14.21 -2.43 -12.07
CA ILE A 18 13.58 -3.06 -10.92
C ILE A 18 13.03 -4.41 -11.38
N LEU A 19 13.21 -5.43 -10.56
CA LEU A 19 12.72 -6.77 -10.82
C LEU A 19 11.57 -7.10 -9.84
N PHE A 20 10.60 -7.86 -10.33
CA PHE A 20 9.47 -8.32 -9.53
C PHE A 20 9.27 -9.82 -9.76
N VAL A 21 9.64 -10.63 -8.78
CA VAL A 21 9.35 -12.07 -8.77
C VAL A 21 8.08 -12.31 -7.96
N GLU A 22 7.01 -12.60 -8.67
CA GLU A 22 5.67 -12.73 -8.09
C GLU A 22 5.49 -14.04 -7.28
N ALA A 23 4.60 -13.96 -6.28
CA ALA A 23 4.03 -15.10 -5.55
C ALA A 23 5.04 -16.04 -4.90
N VAL A 24 6.12 -15.51 -4.33
CA VAL A 24 7.04 -16.27 -3.48
C VAL A 24 6.32 -16.62 -2.17
N THR A 25 6.04 -17.91 -1.94
CA THR A 25 5.22 -18.36 -0.79
C THR A 25 6.01 -18.81 0.42
N HIS A 26 7.32 -19.03 0.28
CA HIS A 26 8.17 -19.49 1.38
C HIS A 26 9.03 -18.36 1.92
N ALA A 27 9.07 -18.21 3.24
CA ALA A 27 9.85 -17.16 3.88
C ALA A 27 11.36 -17.25 3.54
N ASP A 28 11.89 -18.46 3.37
CA ASP A 28 13.30 -18.65 3.03
C ASP A 28 13.62 -18.22 1.59
N GLU A 29 12.69 -18.44 0.66
CA GLU A 29 12.80 -17.93 -0.71
C GLU A 29 12.74 -16.39 -0.73
N ILE A 30 11.88 -15.78 0.09
CA ILE A 30 11.80 -14.32 0.25
C ILE A 30 13.13 -13.77 0.77
N ARG A 31 13.73 -14.40 1.79
CA ARG A 31 15.02 -13.98 2.36
C ARG A 31 16.19 -14.13 1.39
N ALA A 32 16.16 -15.18 0.56
CA ALA A 32 17.24 -15.48 -0.38
C ALA A 32 17.19 -14.64 -1.67
N LEU A 33 16.00 -14.17 -2.07
CA LEU A 33 15.80 -13.57 -3.39
C LEU A 33 16.67 -12.32 -3.66
N PRO A 34 16.81 -11.34 -2.74
CA PRO A 34 17.66 -10.18 -2.99
C PRO A 34 19.14 -10.51 -3.22
N GLN A 35 19.61 -11.65 -2.71
CA GLN A 35 21.00 -12.09 -2.89
C GLN A 35 21.25 -12.79 -4.23
N ARG A 36 20.20 -13.09 -5.00
CA ARG A 36 20.28 -13.87 -6.25
C ARG A 36 20.26 -13.02 -7.51
N LEU A 37 19.95 -11.73 -7.38
CA LEU A 37 19.68 -10.80 -8.47
C LEU A 37 20.42 -9.48 -8.19
N ASP A 38 20.93 -8.85 -9.24
CA ASP A 38 21.80 -7.67 -9.17
C ASP A 38 21.02 -6.34 -9.14
N LYS A 39 19.69 -6.40 -9.29
CA LYS A 39 18.79 -5.24 -9.30
C LYS A 39 17.89 -5.21 -8.06
N PRO A 40 17.46 -4.00 -7.63
CA PRO A 40 16.45 -3.84 -6.60
C PRO A 40 15.21 -4.69 -6.88
N GLN A 41 14.76 -5.42 -5.86
CA GLN A 41 13.55 -6.21 -5.94
C GLN A 41 12.35 -5.44 -5.39
N LEU A 42 11.24 -5.54 -6.12
CA LEU A 42 9.92 -5.15 -5.67
C LEU A 42 9.26 -6.36 -5.01
N MET A 43 8.71 -6.16 -3.82
CA MET A 43 7.90 -7.14 -3.11
C MET A 43 6.47 -6.64 -2.97
N ASN A 44 5.51 -7.44 -3.42
CA ASN A 44 4.08 -7.16 -3.28
C ASN A 44 3.52 -7.81 -2.02
N MET A 45 3.19 -7.00 -1.03
CA MET A 45 2.54 -7.43 0.21
C MET A 45 1.02 -7.48 0.02
N VAL A 46 0.53 -8.69 -0.25
CA VAL A 46 -0.90 -8.98 -0.43
C VAL A 46 -1.52 -9.40 0.89
N ILE A 47 -2.26 -8.48 1.52
CA ILE A 47 -3.02 -8.75 2.76
C ILE A 47 -4.13 -9.76 2.44
N GLY A 48 -4.13 -10.90 3.15
CA GLY A 48 -5.02 -12.03 2.88
C GLY A 48 -4.57 -12.97 1.76
N GLY A 49 -3.37 -12.76 1.20
CA GLY A 49 -2.76 -13.62 0.20
C GLY A 49 -2.01 -14.82 0.78
N LYS A 50 -1.28 -15.53 -0.09
CA LYS A 50 -0.44 -16.69 0.28
C LYS A 50 0.98 -16.32 0.72
N THR A 51 1.44 -15.12 0.39
CA THR A 51 2.77 -14.62 0.78
C THR A 51 2.79 -14.33 2.28
N PRO A 52 3.76 -14.86 3.05
CA PRO A 52 3.97 -14.44 4.43
C PRO A 52 4.16 -12.93 4.51
N ILE A 53 3.51 -12.29 5.48
CA ILE A 53 3.60 -10.84 5.63
C ILE A 53 4.92 -10.49 6.32
N PHE A 54 5.66 -9.59 5.69
CA PHE A 54 6.81 -8.91 6.27
C PHE A 54 6.54 -7.41 6.32
N SER A 55 7.11 -6.73 7.30
CA SER A 55 7.18 -5.28 7.33
C SER A 55 8.14 -4.76 6.26
N ALA A 56 7.94 -3.51 5.86
CA ALA A 56 8.87 -2.81 4.96
C ALA A 56 10.30 -2.77 5.52
N ASN A 57 10.46 -2.65 6.85
CA ASN A 57 11.77 -2.63 7.51
C ASN A 57 12.48 -3.99 7.44
N GLU A 58 11.75 -5.09 7.65
CA GLU A 58 12.31 -6.44 7.51
C GLU A 58 12.74 -6.71 6.07
N LEU A 59 11.91 -6.36 5.09
CA LEU A 59 12.24 -6.51 3.66
C LEU A 59 13.42 -5.61 3.27
N GLY A 60 13.47 -4.37 3.76
CA GLY A 60 14.60 -3.47 3.54
C GLY A 60 15.91 -4.05 4.09
N SER A 61 15.86 -4.65 5.29
CA SER A 61 17.02 -5.32 5.90
C SER A 61 17.51 -6.54 5.11
N LEU A 62 16.62 -7.16 4.33
CA LEU A 62 16.95 -8.27 3.43
C LEU A 62 17.49 -7.81 2.06
N GLY A 63 17.41 -6.51 1.73
CA GLY A 63 17.89 -5.95 0.46
C GLY A 63 16.81 -5.69 -0.60
N TYR A 64 15.51 -5.75 -0.23
CA TYR A 64 14.45 -5.30 -1.13
C TYR A 64 14.49 -3.78 -1.31
N GLY A 65 14.28 -3.32 -2.55
CA GLY A 65 14.30 -1.89 -2.88
C GLY A 65 12.94 -1.22 -2.82
N LEU A 66 11.86 -1.99 -3.00
CA LEU A 66 10.50 -1.47 -2.97
C LEU A 66 9.54 -2.49 -2.36
N VAL A 67 8.62 -1.99 -1.54
CA VAL A 67 7.50 -2.77 -1.01
C VAL A 67 6.21 -2.06 -1.40
N LEU A 68 5.31 -2.79 -2.07
CA LEU A 68 4.01 -2.25 -2.46
C LEU A 68 2.87 -2.93 -1.71
N TYR A 69 1.86 -2.14 -1.37
CA TYR A 69 0.64 -2.57 -0.69
C TYR A 69 -0.57 -2.21 -1.57
N ALA A 70 -0.75 -2.93 -2.67
CA ALA A 70 -1.62 -2.51 -3.78
C ALA A 70 -3.05 -2.14 -3.35
N ASN A 71 -3.64 -2.93 -2.46
CA ASN A 71 -5.04 -2.81 -2.07
C ASN A 71 -5.25 -2.36 -0.62
N ALA A 72 -4.20 -2.00 0.12
CA ALA A 72 -4.35 -1.68 1.55
C ALA A 72 -5.31 -0.51 1.79
N ALA A 73 -5.19 0.58 1.01
CA ALA A 73 -6.08 1.73 1.11
C ALA A 73 -7.53 1.37 0.75
N LEU A 74 -7.74 0.58 -0.31
CA LEU A 74 -9.07 0.12 -0.72
C LEU A 74 -9.71 -0.78 0.35
N GLN A 75 -8.96 -1.75 0.88
CA GLN A 75 -9.44 -2.61 1.97
C GLN A 75 -9.80 -1.79 3.22
N GLY A 76 -8.97 -0.79 3.57
CA GLY A 76 -9.25 0.14 4.66
C GLY A 76 -10.52 0.95 4.41
N ALA A 77 -10.73 1.46 3.20
CA ALA A 77 -11.94 2.18 2.81
C ALA A 77 -13.19 1.30 2.92
N VAL A 78 -13.14 0.06 2.39
CA VAL A 78 -14.24 -0.90 2.49
C VAL A 78 -14.57 -1.19 3.95
N ALA A 79 -13.56 -1.48 4.79
CA ALA A 79 -13.76 -1.73 6.21
C ALA A 79 -14.37 -0.51 6.93
N GLY A 80 -13.90 0.71 6.62
CA GLY A 80 -14.46 1.94 7.18
C GLY A 80 -15.91 2.17 6.78
N MET A 81 -16.23 2.00 5.48
CA MET A 81 -17.60 2.11 4.97
C MET A 81 -18.54 1.10 5.64
N GLN A 82 -18.10 -0.16 5.80
CA GLN A 82 -18.89 -1.19 6.48
C GLN A 82 -19.20 -0.80 7.94
N LYS A 83 -18.21 -0.27 8.68
CA LYS A 83 -18.40 0.20 10.06
C LYS A 83 -19.38 1.37 10.15
N ALA A 84 -19.20 2.39 9.30
CA ALA A 84 -20.07 3.57 9.29
C ALA A 84 -21.52 3.23 8.93
N LEU A 85 -21.73 2.44 7.87
CA LEU A 85 -23.08 2.05 7.42
C LEU A 85 -23.77 1.10 8.41
N THR A 86 -23.02 0.23 9.09
CA THR A 86 -23.54 -0.60 10.18
C THR A 86 -24.04 0.25 11.34
N ALA A 87 -23.23 1.21 11.81
CA ALA A 87 -23.64 2.13 12.88
C ALA A 87 -24.89 2.94 12.49
N LEU A 88 -24.94 3.45 11.25
CA LEU A 88 -26.09 4.18 10.75
C LEU A 88 -27.35 3.30 10.71
N ARG A 89 -27.24 2.06 10.24
CA ARG A 89 -28.36 1.10 10.22
C ARG A 89 -28.88 0.84 11.63
N ASP A 90 -27.99 0.60 12.59
CA ASP A 90 -28.39 0.10 13.91
C ASP A 90 -28.88 1.23 14.83
N THR A 91 -28.31 2.42 14.71
CA THR A 91 -28.61 3.55 15.60
C THR A 91 -29.45 4.64 14.94
N GLN A 92 -29.64 4.56 13.62
CA GLN A 92 -30.35 5.58 12.81
C GLN A 92 -29.73 6.98 12.88
N ARG A 93 -28.48 7.09 13.36
CA ARG A 93 -27.76 8.35 13.53
C ARG A 93 -26.25 8.14 13.44
N ILE A 94 -25.53 9.10 12.87
CA ILE A 94 -24.06 9.11 12.95
C ILE A 94 -23.58 10.55 13.12
N ASP A 95 -22.84 10.78 14.19
CA ASP A 95 -22.25 12.07 14.51
C ASP A 95 -20.76 12.04 14.23
N GLU A 96 -20.16 13.22 14.00
CA GLU A 96 -18.72 13.35 13.74
C GLU A 96 -17.87 12.82 14.92
N SER A 97 -18.36 12.94 16.16
CA SER A 97 -17.71 12.44 17.37
C SER A 97 -17.61 10.92 17.45
N ALA A 98 -18.31 10.17 16.58
CA ALA A 98 -18.23 8.72 16.55
C ALA A 98 -16.87 8.19 16.04
N GLY A 99 -16.06 9.04 15.40
CA GLY A 99 -14.77 8.62 14.82
C GLY A 99 -14.91 7.66 13.63
N LEU A 100 -16.12 7.51 13.10
CA LEU A 100 -16.46 6.62 11.98
C LEU A 100 -16.47 7.32 10.62
N VAL A 101 -16.44 8.66 10.62
CA VAL A 101 -16.43 9.50 9.42
C VAL A 101 -15.29 10.51 9.51
N ALA A 102 -14.74 10.92 8.37
CA ALA A 102 -13.76 12.00 8.33
C ALA A 102 -14.40 13.30 8.84
N THR A 103 -13.71 14.06 9.69
CA THR A 103 -14.23 15.32 10.23
C THR A 103 -14.36 16.40 9.15
N PHE A 104 -15.16 17.44 9.40
CA PHE A 104 -15.26 18.57 8.48
C PHE A 104 -13.88 19.22 8.23
N ALA A 105 -13.11 19.43 9.29
CA ALA A 105 -11.76 19.97 9.21
C ALA A 105 -10.85 19.09 8.33
N GLU A 106 -10.93 17.77 8.47
CA GLU A 106 -10.15 16.84 7.65
C GLU A 106 -10.57 16.87 6.17
N ARG A 107 -11.88 16.89 5.89
CA ARG A 107 -12.39 16.99 4.51
C ARG A 107 -11.93 18.29 3.82
N GLN A 108 -11.89 19.40 4.56
CA GLN A 108 -11.39 20.69 4.07
C GLN A 108 -9.87 20.66 3.83
N ARG A 109 -9.10 20.02 4.73
CA ARG A 109 -7.65 19.84 4.58
C ARG A 109 -7.29 19.03 3.34
N LEU A 110 -8.01 17.94 3.08
CA LEU A 110 -7.77 17.05 1.94
C LEU A 110 -7.91 17.77 0.58
N VAL A 111 -8.81 18.74 0.49
CA VAL A 111 -9.03 19.53 -0.74
C VAL A 111 -8.30 20.87 -0.72
N ARG A 112 -7.43 21.11 0.27
CA ARG A 112 -6.67 22.35 0.45
C ARG A 112 -7.54 23.61 0.49
N LYS A 113 -8.71 23.53 1.13
CA LYS A 113 -9.65 24.66 1.23
C LYS A 113 -9.01 25.99 1.70
N PRO A 114 -8.10 26.01 2.70
CA PRO A 114 -7.50 27.28 3.13
C PRO A 114 -6.70 28.01 2.04
N GLU A 115 -6.07 27.27 1.12
CA GLU A 115 -5.35 27.86 -0.01
C GLU A 115 -6.32 28.55 -0.98
N TRP A 116 -7.46 27.92 -1.24
CA TRP A 116 -8.52 28.49 -2.08
C TRP A 116 -9.13 29.75 -1.47
N ASP A 117 -9.35 29.77 -0.15
CA ASP A 117 -9.90 30.94 0.56
C ASP A 117 -8.94 32.14 0.53
N ALA A 118 -7.64 31.87 0.63
CA ALA A 118 -6.61 32.88 0.48
C ALA A 118 -6.58 33.45 -0.95
N LEU A 119 -6.72 32.59 -1.97
CA LEU A 119 -6.81 33.01 -3.37
C LEU A 119 -8.06 33.85 -3.63
N GLU A 120 -9.23 33.44 -3.11
CA GLU A 120 -10.48 34.19 -3.24
C GLU A 120 -10.35 35.59 -2.63
N THR A 121 -9.75 35.69 -1.45
CA THR A 121 -9.54 36.98 -0.77
C THR A 121 -8.58 37.89 -1.56
N LYS A 122 -7.53 37.31 -2.16
CA LYS A 122 -6.52 38.06 -2.91
C LYS A 122 -7.03 38.67 -4.21
N TYR A 123 -7.99 38.00 -4.87
CA TYR A 123 -8.49 38.39 -6.19
C TYR A 123 -9.95 38.87 -6.19
N LYS A 124 -10.50 39.18 -5.01
CA LYS A 124 -11.73 39.99 -4.87
C LYS A 124 -11.40 41.46 -5.07
#